data_AF-A0A813KXJ2-F1
#
_entry.id   AF-A0A813KXJ2-F1
#
_cell.length_a   1.000
_cell.length_b   1.000
_cell.length_c   1.000
_cell.angle_alpha   90.00
_cell.angle_beta   90.00
_cell.angle_gamma   90.00
#
_symmetry.space_group_name_H-M   'P 1'
#
loop_
_entity.id
_entity.type
_entity.pdbx_description
1 polymer ?
#
loop_
_entity_poly.entity_id
_entity_poly.type
_entity_poly.pdbx_seq_one_letter_code
_entity_poly.pdbx_strand_id
1 'polypeptide(L)'
;MFGDSFRNYEASVRQAEVSDTYNAMHSKQTVEFVQEQRANWLKFDKDVDLPNSIHDFQTAERIREQWPDEEYDWFHLVGLLHDLGKVMAGAAKLEQWAVVGDTYPVGCAPAEDAIVFPEAFKQNPDYTHPVYGATNGIYEPGCGISKLMLSWGHDEYMYQMLKANGCTIPEAGLNMIRLHSFYPWHDKRAYAQFEAPEDAETMKWVKEFNKFDLYSKGDVIPDVAALKPYYASLLKKYNLDGELRW
;
A
#
# COMPACT_ATOMS: atom_id res chain seq x y z
N MET A 1 -1.42 -5.10 -24.60
CA MET A 1 -0.75 -6.34 -24.14
C MET A 1 0.47 -5.94 -23.33
N PHE A 2 0.33 -5.83 -22.01
CA PHE A 2 1.43 -5.56 -21.09
C PHE A 2 1.53 -6.68 -20.04
N GLY A 3 1.44 -7.94 -20.48
CA GLY A 3 1.25 -9.09 -19.61
C GLY A 3 2.49 -9.56 -18.83
N ASP A 4 3.70 -9.36 -19.36
CA ASP A 4 4.92 -9.97 -18.78
C ASP A 4 6.04 -8.96 -18.45
N SER A 5 5.82 -7.65 -18.69
CA SER A 5 6.83 -6.60 -18.50
C SER A 5 6.69 -5.80 -17.20
N PHE A 6 5.57 -5.95 -16.50
CA PHE A 6 5.27 -5.18 -15.30
C PHE A 6 5.98 -5.83 -14.10
N ARG A 7 6.72 -5.04 -13.30
CA ARG A 7 7.67 -5.52 -12.26
C ARG A 7 8.91 -6.26 -12.80
N ASN A 8 9.40 -5.89 -14.00
CA ASN A 8 10.73 -6.29 -14.46
C ASN A 8 11.81 -5.38 -13.83
N TYR A 9 12.57 -5.94 -12.88
CA TYR A 9 13.66 -5.26 -12.17
C TYR A 9 15.05 -5.44 -12.83
N GLU A 10 15.13 -6.15 -13.95
CA GLU A 10 16.40 -6.48 -14.63
C GLU A 10 16.62 -5.69 -15.93
N ALA A 11 15.55 -5.33 -16.64
CA ALA A 11 15.64 -4.69 -17.95
C ALA A 11 14.52 -3.66 -18.19
N SER A 12 14.56 -2.52 -17.50
CA SER A 12 13.62 -1.42 -17.73
C SER A 12 14.31 -0.05 -17.81
N VAL A 13 13.75 0.87 -18.58
CA VAL A 13 14.26 2.26 -18.70
C VAL A 13 14.20 3.05 -17.39
N ARG A 14 13.42 2.58 -16.41
CA ARG A 14 13.28 3.18 -15.08
C ARG A 14 14.09 2.45 -14.00
N GLN A 15 14.86 1.43 -14.36
CA GLN A 15 15.52 0.54 -13.41
C GLN A 15 16.45 1.28 -12.43
N ALA A 16 17.18 2.30 -12.91
CA ALA A 16 18.05 3.09 -12.04
C ALA A 16 17.26 3.84 -10.96
N GLU A 17 16.21 4.57 -11.34
CA GLU A 17 15.34 5.32 -10.41
C GLU A 17 14.63 4.38 -9.42
N VAL A 18 14.14 3.23 -9.91
CA VAL A 18 13.51 2.22 -9.07
C VAL A 18 14.53 1.63 -8.07
N SER A 19 15.71 1.26 -8.54
CA SER A 19 16.78 0.72 -7.68
C SER A 19 17.22 1.74 -6.64
N ASP A 20 17.43 3.00 -7.01
CA ASP A 20 17.79 4.08 -6.08
C ASP A 20 16.72 4.28 -5.01
N THR A 21 15.44 4.23 -5.40
CA THR A 21 14.31 4.34 -4.47
C THR A 21 14.29 3.19 -3.47
N TYR A 22 14.39 1.93 -3.92
CA TYR A 22 14.42 0.77 -3.02
C TYR A 22 15.70 0.72 -2.16
N ASN A 23 16.86 1.08 -2.71
CA ASN A 23 18.11 1.13 -1.94
C ASN A 23 18.01 2.18 -0.82
N ALA A 24 17.45 3.35 -1.10
CA ALA A 24 17.17 4.37 -0.08
C ALA A 24 16.13 3.88 0.94
N MET A 25 15.06 3.21 0.48
CA MET A 25 14.02 2.66 1.35
C MET A 25 14.62 1.65 2.35
N HIS A 26 15.31 0.62 1.84
CA HIS A 26 15.86 -0.46 2.66
C HIS A 26 16.94 0.02 3.62
N SER A 27 17.73 1.02 3.25
CA SER A 27 18.77 1.58 4.13
C SER A 27 18.24 2.52 5.21
N LYS A 28 17.05 3.12 5.05
CA LYS A 28 16.56 4.21 5.92
C LYS A 28 15.27 3.91 6.69
N GLN A 29 14.43 2.99 6.24
CA GLN A 29 13.20 2.61 6.95
C GLN A 29 13.57 1.73 8.17
N THR A 30 13.66 2.38 9.33
CA THR A 30 13.88 1.75 10.64
C THR A 30 12.60 1.74 11.47
N VAL A 31 12.58 1.00 12.58
CA VAL A 31 11.52 1.06 13.60
C VAL A 31 11.30 2.50 14.06
N GLU A 32 12.37 3.23 14.36
CA GLU A 32 12.33 4.63 14.81
C GLU A 32 11.73 5.54 13.73
N PHE A 33 12.23 5.46 12.49
CA PHE A 33 11.72 6.25 11.37
C PHE A 33 10.21 6.03 11.17
N VAL A 34 9.74 4.77 11.15
CA VAL A 34 8.32 4.48 10.98
C VAL A 34 7.49 5.06 12.13
N GLN A 35 7.97 4.99 13.37
CA GLN A 35 7.28 5.59 14.52
C GLN A 35 7.19 7.12 14.41
N GLU A 36 8.27 7.78 13.99
CA GLU A 36 8.29 9.23 13.75
C GLU A 36 7.31 9.63 12.66
N GLN A 37 7.30 8.91 11.54
CA GLN A 37 6.39 9.19 10.44
C GLN A 37 4.92 9.03 10.87
N ARG A 38 4.60 7.97 11.64
CA ARG A 38 3.25 7.81 12.22
C ARG A 38 2.89 9.00 13.12
N ALA A 39 3.80 9.43 13.99
CA ALA A 39 3.56 10.58 14.89
C ALA A 39 3.38 11.90 14.13
N ASN A 40 4.03 12.05 12.98
CA ASN A 40 4.00 13.26 12.16
C ASN A 40 2.77 13.32 11.25
N TRP A 41 2.36 12.19 10.67
CA TRP A 41 1.37 12.14 9.60
C TRP A 41 -0.04 11.73 10.05
N LEU A 42 -0.16 10.96 11.13
CA LEU A 42 -1.48 10.52 11.62
C LEU A 42 -2.23 11.58 12.43
N LYS A 43 -1.73 12.81 12.44
CA LYS A 43 -2.45 14.00 12.92
C LYS A 43 -3.45 14.51 11.88
N PHE A 44 -3.23 14.19 10.61
CA PHE A 44 -4.05 14.60 9.48
C PHE A 44 -4.30 16.12 9.45
N ASP A 45 -3.20 16.87 9.60
CA ASP A 45 -3.17 18.33 9.66
C ASP A 45 -2.36 18.96 8.51
N LYS A 46 -2.17 18.22 7.40
CA LYS A 46 -1.40 18.68 6.25
C LYS A 46 -2.34 19.13 5.13
N ASP A 47 -2.06 20.30 4.58
CA ASP A 47 -2.70 20.73 3.34
C ASP A 47 -2.16 19.87 2.19
N VAL A 48 -3.02 19.05 1.59
CA VAL A 48 -2.64 18.18 0.47
C VAL A 48 -3.39 18.50 -0.81
N ASP A 49 -2.66 18.46 -1.93
CA ASP A 49 -3.26 18.45 -3.26
C ASP A 49 -3.45 17.01 -3.73
N LEU A 50 -4.72 16.61 -3.92
CA LEU A 50 -5.02 15.26 -4.36
C LEU A 50 -4.54 15.01 -5.79
N PRO A 51 -3.75 13.95 -6.03
CA PRO A 51 -3.38 13.56 -7.38
C PRO A 51 -4.64 13.11 -8.12
N ASN A 52 -4.88 13.65 -9.31
CA ASN A 52 -5.88 13.11 -10.22
C ASN A 52 -5.25 11.94 -11.00
N SER A 53 -5.05 10.82 -10.31
CA SER A 53 -4.39 9.64 -10.84
C SER A 53 -5.32 8.90 -11.79
N ILE A 54 -5.00 8.90 -13.09
CA ILE A 54 -5.69 8.09 -14.10
C ILE A 54 -5.66 6.60 -13.73
N HIS A 55 -4.58 6.16 -13.09
CA HIS A 55 -4.41 4.77 -12.63
C HIS A 55 -5.49 4.36 -11.62
N ASP A 56 -5.89 5.27 -10.73
CA ASP A 56 -6.88 4.97 -9.70
C ASP A 56 -8.26 4.72 -10.35
N PHE A 57 -8.62 5.54 -11.34
CA PHE A 57 -9.83 5.33 -12.14
C PHE A 57 -9.76 4.06 -13.01
N GLN A 58 -8.60 3.75 -13.60
CA GLN A 58 -8.43 2.51 -14.38
C GLN A 58 -8.62 1.28 -13.51
N THR A 59 -8.02 1.27 -12.33
CA THR A 59 -8.16 0.20 -11.35
C THR A 59 -9.61 0.07 -10.89
N ALA A 60 -10.24 1.18 -10.51
CA ALA A 60 -11.61 1.21 -10.04
C ALA A 60 -12.61 0.71 -11.11
N GLU A 61 -12.45 1.12 -12.36
CA GLU A 61 -13.35 0.69 -13.45
C GLU A 61 -13.14 -0.78 -13.82
N ARG A 62 -11.91 -1.27 -13.79
CA ARG A 62 -11.63 -2.69 -14.05
C ARG A 62 -12.23 -3.59 -12.97
N ILE A 63 -12.18 -3.15 -11.71
CA ILE A 63 -12.89 -3.85 -10.63
C ILE A 63 -14.39 -3.81 -10.91
N ARG A 64 -14.96 -2.63 -11.25
CA ARG A 64 -16.39 -2.48 -11.54
C ARG A 64 -16.88 -3.36 -12.69
N GLU A 65 -16.06 -3.60 -13.70
CA GLU A 65 -16.38 -4.50 -14.80
C GLU A 65 -16.45 -5.97 -14.34
N GLN A 66 -15.55 -6.40 -13.46
CA GLN A 66 -15.46 -7.80 -13.02
C GLN A 66 -16.30 -8.13 -11.78
N TRP A 67 -16.64 -7.12 -10.96
CA TRP A 67 -17.41 -7.24 -9.73
C TRP A 67 -18.64 -6.30 -9.75
N PRO A 68 -19.51 -6.36 -10.77
CA PRO A 68 -20.52 -5.31 -11.02
C PRO A 68 -21.65 -5.22 -9.99
N ASP A 69 -21.83 -6.25 -9.15
CA ASP A 69 -22.95 -6.32 -8.22
C ASP A 69 -22.84 -5.26 -7.12
N GLU A 70 -23.98 -4.66 -6.74
CA GLU A 70 -24.03 -3.57 -5.75
C GLU A 70 -23.50 -3.97 -4.36
N GLU A 71 -23.39 -5.26 -4.05
CA GLU A 71 -22.78 -5.74 -2.81
C GLU A 71 -21.25 -5.56 -2.77
N TYR A 72 -20.61 -5.34 -3.92
CA TYR A 72 -19.15 -5.12 -4.07
C TYR A 72 -18.80 -3.69 -4.47
N ASP A 73 -19.72 -2.74 -4.44
CA ASP A 73 -19.41 -1.37 -4.83
C ASP A 73 -18.36 -0.68 -3.93
N TRP A 74 -18.20 -1.14 -2.68
CA TRP A 74 -17.05 -0.80 -1.83
C TRP A 74 -15.72 -1.17 -2.47
N PHE A 75 -15.65 -2.27 -3.23
CA PHE A 75 -14.44 -2.74 -3.90
C PHE A 75 -14.05 -1.81 -5.06
N HIS A 76 -15.04 -1.24 -5.75
CA HIS A 76 -14.79 -0.23 -6.79
C HIS A 76 -14.15 1.01 -6.16
N LEU A 77 -14.69 1.44 -5.00
CA LEU A 77 -14.16 2.58 -4.29
C LEU A 77 -12.76 2.31 -3.71
N VAL A 78 -12.47 1.09 -3.25
CA VAL A 78 -11.10 0.68 -2.87
C VAL A 78 -10.13 0.91 -4.04
N GLY A 79 -10.51 0.53 -5.26
CA GLY A 79 -9.70 0.80 -6.46
C GLY A 79 -9.40 2.28 -6.67
N LEU A 80 -10.37 3.16 -6.40
CA LEU A 80 -10.17 4.60 -6.55
C LEU A 80 -9.31 5.21 -5.44
N LEU A 81 -9.31 4.62 -4.23
CA LEU A 81 -8.70 5.22 -3.05
C LEU A 81 -7.29 4.71 -2.73
N HIS A 82 -6.92 3.50 -3.18
CA HIS A 82 -5.73 2.77 -2.69
C HIS A 82 -4.43 3.59 -2.74
N ASP A 83 -4.24 4.37 -3.80
CA ASP A 83 -2.99 5.07 -4.10
C ASP A 83 -3.00 6.55 -3.66
N LEU A 84 -4.12 7.05 -3.13
CA LEU A 84 -4.24 8.46 -2.74
C LEU A 84 -3.31 8.86 -1.60
N GLY A 85 -2.78 7.90 -0.83
CA GLY A 85 -1.74 8.17 0.16
C GLY A 85 -0.43 8.70 -0.44
N LYS A 86 -0.25 8.63 -1.76
CA LYS A 86 0.89 9.21 -2.48
C LYS A 86 0.91 10.73 -2.46
N VAL A 87 -0.16 11.39 -1.99
CA VAL A 87 -0.18 12.83 -1.67
C VAL A 87 1.02 13.27 -0.83
N MET A 88 1.55 12.39 0.03
CA MET A 88 2.69 12.70 0.90
C MET A 88 3.96 13.09 0.11
N ALA A 89 4.16 12.53 -1.09
CA ALA A 89 5.29 12.88 -1.96
C ALA A 89 5.10 14.26 -2.62
N GLY A 90 3.86 14.66 -2.89
CA GLY A 90 3.54 15.97 -3.46
C GLY A 90 3.52 17.07 -2.41
N ALA A 91 2.55 16.99 -1.49
CA ALA A 91 2.18 18.06 -0.57
C ALA A 91 3.24 18.40 0.48
N ALA A 92 3.90 17.39 1.07
CA ALA A 92 4.92 17.62 2.10
C ALA A 92 6.33 17.25 1.67
N LYS A 93 6.53 16.93 0.38
CA LYS A 93 7.84 16.62 -0.21
C LYS A 93 8.59 15.50 0.52
N LEU A 94 7.88 14.48 1.03
CA LEU A 94 8.58 13.26 1.43
C LEU A 94 9.29 12.69 0.20
N GLU A 95 10.52 12.24 0.40
CA GLU A 95 11.25 11.51 -0.62
C GLU A 95 10.45 10.25 -0.99
N GLN A 96 10.47 9.85 -2.27
CA GLN A 96 9.61 8.76 -2.77
C GLN A 96 9.80 7.44 -2.01
N TRP A 97 11.02 7.14 -1.55
CA TRP A 97 11.31 5.92 -0.77
C TRP A 97 10.55 5.85 0.58
N ALA A 98 10.05 6.99 1.07
CA ALA A 98 9.23 7.08 2.28
C ALA A 98 7.73 7.14 1.97
N VAL A 99 7.32 6.88 0.71
CA VAL A 99 5.92 7.00 0.26
C VAL A 99 5.50 5.79 -0.58
N VAL A 100 6.30 5.38 -1.56
CA VAL A 100 5.97 4.34 -2.55
C VAL A 100 6.91 3.14 -2.43
N GLY A 101 6.56 2.05 -3.12
CA GLY A 101 7.36 0.82 -3.17
C GLY A 101 6.73 -0.32 -2.39
N ASP A 102 7.26 -1.52 -2.58
CA ASP A 102 6.78 -2.69 -1.83
C ASP A 102 7.11 -2.53 -0.35
N THR A 103 6.16 -2.87 0.51
CA THR A 103 6.30 -2.75 1.95
C THR A 103 6.83 -4.05 2.57
N TYR A 104 7.43 -3.92 3.75
CA TYR A 104 7.93 -5.03 4.56
C TYR A 104 7.83 -4.66 6.06
N PRO A 105 7.73 -5.63 6.98
CA PRO A 105 7.72 -5.34 8.41
C PRO A 105 9.08 -4.80 8.87
N VAL A 106 9.08 -3.64 9.50
CA VAL A 106 10.24 -3.16 10.28
C VAL A 106 10.24 -3.82 11.65
N GLY A 107 11.40 -3.90 12.31
CA GLY A 107 11.48 -4.48 13.66
C GLY A 107 11.61 -6.00 13.70
N CYS A 108 11.77 -6.67 12.56
CA CYS A 108 12.23 -8.04 12.42
C CYS A 108 13.14 -8.18 11.19
N ALA A 109 13.87 -9.30 11.08
CA ALA A 109 14.75 -9.54 9.95
C ALA A 109 14.00 -9.47 8.60
N PRO A 110 14.59 -8.87 7.56
CA PRO A 110 14.01 -8.88 6.23
C PRO A 110 14.02 -10.29 5.63
N ALA A 111 12.96 -10.66 4.92
CA ALA A 111 12.93 -11.86 4.10
C ALA A 111 13.67 -11.61 2.77
N GLU A 112 15.00 -11.71 2.79
CA GLU A 112 15.88 -11.32 1.67
C GLU A 112 15.57 -12.03 0.35
N ASP A 113 15.02 -13.25 0.39
CA ASP A 113 14.62 -14.02 -0.79
C ASP A 113 13.29 -13.56 -1.42
N ALA A 114 12.52 -12.74 -0.71
CA ALA A 114 11.21 -12.26 -1.11
C ALA A 114 11.14 -10.74 -1.35
N ILE A 115 12.13 -9.99 -0.86
CA ILE A 115 12.23 -8.53 -1.02
C ILE A 115 13.13 -8.19 -2.21
N VAL A 116 12.73 -7.17 -2.98
CA VAL A 116 13.50 -6.65 -4.12
C VAL A 116 14.78 -5.96 -3.60
N PHE A 117 15.93 -6.10 -4.26
CA PHE A 117 17.20 -5.44 -3.87
C PHE A 117 17.55 -5.52 -2.36
N PRO A 118 17.63 -6.73 -1.78
CA PRO A 118 17.82 -6.92 -0.34
C PRO A 118 19.21 -6.46 0.15
N GLU A 119 20.20 -6.30 -0.73
CA GLU A 119 21.58 -5.97 -0.36
C GLU A 119 21.71 -4.64 0.38
N ALA A 120 20.79 -3.70 0.11
CA ALA A 120 20.77 -2.38 0.74
C ALA A 120 20.42 -2.43 2.24
N PHE A 121 19.77 -3.50 2.72
CA PHE A 121 19.50 -3.68 4.15
C PHE A 121 20.78 -3.71 5.00
N LYS A 122 21.93 -4.09 4.42
CA LYS A 122 23.21 -4.09 5.14
C LYS A 122 23.66 -2.69 5.60
N GLN A 123 23.09 -1.63 5.02
CA GLN A 123 23.32 -0.25 5.46
C GLN A 123 22.29 0.23 6.51
N ASN A 124 21.22 -0.53 6.73
CA ASN A 124 20.19 -0.20 7.71
C ASN A 124 20.68 -0.53 9.13
N PRO A 125 20.61 0.41 10.09
CA PRO A 125 21.06 0.15 11.46
C PRO A 125 20.25 -0.97 12.17
N ASP A 126 18.99 -1.19 11.78
CA ASP A 126 18.14 -2.24 12.36
C ASP A 126 18.57 -3.64 11.91
N TYR A 127 19.26 -3.77 10.78
CA TYR A 127 19.65 -5.07 10.20
C TYR A 127 20.57 -5.88 11.13
N THR A 128 21.52 -5.21 11.80
CA THR A 128 22.42 -5.84 12.78
C THR A 128 21.98 -5.63 14.22
N HIS A 129 20.81 -5.02 14.45
CA HIS A 129 20.33 -4.74 15.80
C HIS A 129 19.98 -6.06 16.52
N PRO A 130 20.35 -6.26 17.80
CA PRO A 130 20.17 -7.54 18.49
C PRO A 130 18.71 -7.99 18.63
N VAL A 131 17.76 -7.03 18.55
CA VAL A 131 16.32 -7.29 18.52
C VAL A 131 15.81 -7.32 17.08
N TYR A 132 15.83 -6.19 16.37
CA TYR A 132 15.23 -6.04 15.04
C TYR A 132 15.87 -6.90 13.95
N GLY A 133 17.16 -7.27 14.08
CA GLY A 133 17.85 -8.18 13.17
C GLY A 133 17.52 -9.66 13.42
N ALA A 134 16.78 -10.00 14.49
CA ALA A 134 16.32 -11.36 14.73
C ALA A 134 15.12 -11.70 13.84
N THR A 135 14.95 -12.98 13.50
CA THR A 135 13.89 -13.48 12.60
C THR A 135 12.49 -12.94 12.93
N ASN A 136 12.14 -12.88 14.22
CA ASN A 136 10.85 -12.37 14.66
C ASN A 136 10.92 -10.96 15.27
N GLY A 137 12.13 -10.53 15.65
CA GLY A 137 12.39 -9.27 16.35
C GLY A 137 11.37 -8.92 17.43
N ILE A 138 10.57 -7.88 17.22
CA ILE A 138 9.57 -7.39 18.18
C ILE A 138 8.21 -8.11 18.12
N TYR A 139 8.02 -9.06 17.21
CA TYR A 139 6.74 -9.68 16.95
C TYR A 139 6.65 -11.09 17.54
N GLU A 140 5.48 -11.41 18.08
CA GLU A 140 5.14 -12.78 18.46
C GLU A 140 4.70 -13.58 17.22
N PRO A 141 5.10 -14.87 17.10
CA PRO A 141 4.54 -15.76 16.08
C PRO A 141 3.01 -15.82 16.15
N GLY A 142 2.35 -15.81 15.00
CA GLY A 142 0.89 -15.82 14.89
C GLY A 142 0.20 -14.59 15.48
N CYS A 143 0.90 -13.46 15.63
CA CYS A 143 0.30 -12.24 16.14
C CYS A 143 -0.79 -11.65 15.23
N GLY A 144 -0.83 -12.02 13.96
CA GLY A 144 -1.71 -11.50 12.93
C GLY A 144 -1.01 -10.41 12.12
N ILE A 145 -1.18 -10.46 10.80
CA ILE A 145 -0.52 -9.52 9.86
C ILE A 145 -0.93 -8.08 10.15
N SER A 146 -2.16 -7.87 10.60
CA SER A 146 -2.67 -6.56 11.01
C SER A 146 -1.89 -5.91 12.18
N LYS A 147 -1.14 -6.70 12.98
CA LYS A 147 -0.33 -6.18 14.09
C LYS A 147 1.10 -5.82 13.70
N LEU A 148 1.52 -6.15 12.48
CA LEU A 148 2.86 -5.79 12.01
C LEU A 148 2.96 -4.29 11.76
N MET A 149 4.10 -3.72 12.14
CA MET A 149 4.47 -2.37 11.74
C MET A 149 5.24 -2.48 10.42
N LEU A 150 4.55 -2.18 9.32
CA LEU A 150 5.16 -2.15 8.00
C LEU A 150 5.97 -0.86 7.81
N SER A 151 6.96 -0.90 6.91
CA SER A 151 7.67 0.26 6.39
C SER A 151 6.68 1.36 6.02
N TRP A 152 6.97 2.60 6.40
CA TRP A 152 6.06 3.72 6.21
C TRP A 152 5.86 4.04 4.73
N GLY A 153 4.60 4.27 4.33
CA GLY A 153 4.23 4.58 2.97
C GLY A 153 2.74 4.88 2.82
N HIS A 154 2.31 5.02 1.56
CA HIS A 154 0.94 5.35 1.17
C HIS A 154 -0.10 4.36 1.73
N ASP A 155 0.20 3.06 1.79
CA ASP A 155 -0.71 2.02 2.33
C ASP A 155 -1.20 2.33 3.75
N GLU A 156 -0.26 2.44 4.71
CA GLU A 156 -0.58 2.64 6.12
C GLU A 156 -1.20 4.02 6.34
N TYR A 157 -0.66 5.05 5.68
CA TYR A 157 -1.22 6.40 5.76
C TYR A 157 -2.68 6.43 5.29
N MET A 158 -2.97 5.85 4.11
CA MET A 158 -4.32 5.85 3.56
C MET A 158 -5.29 5.04 4.42
N TYR A 159 -4.87 3.87 4.90
CA TYR A 159 -5.66 3.07 5.86
C TYR A 159 -6.05 3.88 7.10
N GLN A 160 -5.07 4.54 7.74
CA GLN A 160 -5.31 5.30 8.95
C GLN A 160 -6.15 6.56 8.67
N MET A 161 -5.92 7.23 7.54
CA MET A 161 -6.70 8.41 7.12
C MET A 161 -8.18 8.04 6.95
N LEU A 162 -8.47 6.95 6.24
CA LEU A 162 -9.85 6.49 6.01
C LEU A 162 -10.55 6.19 7.34
N LYS A 163 -9.87 5.49 8.26
CA LYS A 163 -10.42 5.19 9.59
C LYS A 163 -10.63 6.45 10.42
N ALA A 164 -9.69 7.39 10.40
CA ALA A 164 -9.79 8.64 11.13
C ALA A 164 -10.89 9.58 10.61
N ASN A 165 -11.27 9.44 9.33
CA ASN A 165 -12.38 10.18 8.71
C ASN A 165 -13.72 9.44 8.77
N GLY A 166 -13.79 8.30 9.48
CA GLY A 166 -15.05 7.58 9.69
C GLY A 166 -15.54 6.84 8.45
N CYS A 167 -14.63 6.43 7.56
CA CYS A 167 -14.95 5.59 6.41
C CYS A 167 -15.70 4.32 6.83
N THR A 168 -16.74 3.95 6.08
CA THR A 168 -17.56 2.76 6.37
C THR A 168 -17.33 1.62 5.37
N ILE A 169 -16.25 1.67 4.57
CA ILE A 169 -15.81 0.52 3.77
C ILE A 169 -15.53 -0.67 4.72
N PRO A 170 -15.95 -1.90 4.37
CA PRO A 170 -15.68 -3.08 5.20
C PRO A 170 -14.19 -3.27 5.48
N GLU A 171 -13.83 -3.87 6.62
CA GLU A 171 -12.41 -4.06 7.01
C GLU A 171 -11.62 -4.85 5.95
N ALA A 172 -12.26 -5.76 5.18
CA ALA A 172 -11.62 -6.42 4.05
C ALA A 172 -11.11 -5.42 3.00
N GLY A 173 -11.91 -4.39 2.66
CA GLY A 173 -11.52 -3.30 1.76
C GLY A 173 -10.41 -2.42 2.33
N LEU A 174 -10.50 -2.07 3.61
CA LEU A 174 -9.46 -1.28 4.27
C LEU A 174 -8.13 -2.04 4.36
N ASN A 175 -8.17 -3.36 4.64
CA ASN A 175 -6.98 -4.20 4.65
C ASN A 175 -6.36 -4.36 3.27
N MET A 176 -7.16 -4.36 2.19
CA MET A 176 -6.60 -4.30 0.83
C MET A 176 -5.76 -3.05 0.64
N ILE A 177 -6.28 -1.87 1.00
CA ILE A 177 -5.51 -0.61 0.92
C ILE A 177 -4.24 -0.68 1.78
N ARG A 178 -4.33 -1.23 2.99
CA ARG A 178 -3.21 -1.29 3.93
C ARG A 178 -2.08 -2.26 3.51
N LEU A 179 -2.41 -3.29 2.73
CA LEU A 179 -1.50 -4.43 2.50
C LEU A 179 -1.22 -4.67 1.02
N HIS A 180 -1.74 -3.85 0.09
CA HIS A 180 -1.57 -4.07 -1.34
C HIS A 180 -0.13 -3.92 -1.84
N SER A 181 0.72 -3.20 -1.11
CA SER A 181 2.15 -3.12 -1.39
C SER A 181 2.96 -4.21 -0.69
N PHE A 182 2.35 -5.06 0.16
CA PHE A 182 3.08 -6.07 0.94
C PHE A 182 3.38 -7.35 0.13
N TYR A 183 4.03 -7.17 -1.02
CA TYR A 183 4.35 -8.22 -1.98
C TYR A 183 5.12 -9.42 -1.40
N PRO A 184 6.11 -9.23 -0.49
CA PRO A 184 6.75 -10.35 0.18
C PRO A 184 5.73 -11.31 0.81
N TRP A 185 4.63 -10.80 1.37
CA TRP A 185 3.60 -11.63 1.99
C TRP A 185 2.55 -12.16 1.01
N HIS A 186 1.94 -11.30 0.20
CA HIS A 186 0.81 -11.72 -0.65
C HIS A 186 1.21 -12.36 -1.98
N ASP A 187 2.44 -12.15 -2.45
CA ASP A 187 2.98 -12.81 -3.65
C ASP A 187 3.96 -13.93 -3.26
N LYS A 188 5.02 -13.58 -2.53
CA LYS A 188 6.13 -14.51 -2.22
C LYS A 188 5.90 -15.41 -1.01
N ARG A 189 4.82 -15.18 -0.23
CA ARG A 189 4.47 -15.95 0.97
C ARG A 189 5.52 -15.92 2.08
N ALA A 190 6.39 -14.92 2.09
CA ALA A 190 7.21 -14.60 3.25
C ALA A 190 6.32 -14.12 4.42
N TYR A 191 6.88 -14.08 5.62
CA TYR A 191 6.23 -13.62 6.85
C TYR A 191 5.02 -14.46 7.32
N ALA A 192 4.84 -15.67 6.76
CA ALA A 192 3.77 -16.59 7.17
C ALA A 192 3.81 -16.98 8.67
N GLN A 193 4.99 -16.88 9.31
CA GLN A 193 5.12 -17.12 10.76
C GLN A 193 4.33 -16.15 11.63
N PHE A 194 3.89 -15.00 11.09
CA PHE A 194 3.08 -14.02 11.82
C PHE A 194 1.59 -14.15 11.55
N GLU A 195 1.16 -15.03 10.63
CA GLU A 195 -0.25 -15.15 10.26
C GLU A 195 -1.13 -15.68 11.40
N ALA A 196 -2.27 -15.04 11.59
CA ALA A 196 -3.39 -15.50 12.39
C ALA A 196 -4.49 -16.08 11.47
N PRO A 197 -5.46 -16.88 11.98
CA PRO A 197 -6.48 -17.51 11.16
C PRO A 197 -7.27 -16.57 10.24
N GLU A 198 -7.54 -15.34 10.70
CA GLU A 198 -8.24 -14.29 9.95
C GLU A 198 -7.46 -13.76 8.74
N ASP A 199 -6.14 -13.93 8.72
CA ASP A 199 -5.30 -13.45 7.63
C ASP A 199 -5.51 -14.24 6.33
N ALA A 200 -6.10 -15.44 6.40
CA ALA A 200 -6.44 -16.23 5.23
C ALA A 200 -7.48 -15.54 4.33
N GLU A 201 -8.52 -14.95 4.91
CA GLU A 201 -9.51 -14.18 4.14
C GLU A 201 -8.92 -12.85 3.67
N THR A 202 -8.09 -12.20 4.49
CA THR A 202 -7.38 -10.97 4.10
C THR A 202 -6.47 -11.20 2.89
N MET A 203 -5.67 -12.27 2.91
CA MET A 203 -4.81 -12.70 1.80
C MET A 203 -5.60 -12.91 0.50
N LYS A 204 -6.76 -13.57 0.58
CA LYS A 204 -7.64 -13.80 -0.56
C LYS A 204 -8.06 -12.48 -1.21
N TRP A 205 -8.54 -11.52 -0.42
CA TRP A 205 -8.96 -10.21 -0.92
C TRP A 205 -7.80 -9.38 -1.45
N VAL A 206 -6.66 -9.34 -0.74
CA VAL A 206 -5.45 -8.63 -1.21
C VAL A 206 -4.97 -9.19 -2.54
N LYS A 207 -4.95 -10.52 -2.70
CA LYS A 207 -4.62 -11.16 -3.99
C LYS A 207 -5.62 -10.84 -5.09
N GLU A 208 -6.90 -10.76 -4.76
CA GLU A 208 -7.95 -10.39 -5.73
C GLU A 208 -7.73 -8.96 -6.21
N PHE A 209 -7.54 -8.02 -5.29
CA PHE A 209 -7.25 -6.62 -5.60
C PHE A 209 -5.99 -6.44 -6.44
N ASN A 210 -4.91 -7.17 -6.11
CA ASN A 210 -3.63 -7.03 -6.78
C ASN A 210 -3.71 -7.32 -8.29
N LYS A 211 -4.63 -8.18 -8.74
CA LYS A 211 -4.88 -8.40 -10.17
C LYS A 211 -5.30 -7.11 -10.87
N PHE A 212 -6.07 -6.27 -10.20
CA PHE A 212 -6.58 -5.04 -10.78
C PHE A 212 -5.54 -3.93 -10.73
N ASP A 213 -4.92 -3.67 -9.58
CA ASP A 213 -3.85 -2.66 -9.47
C ASP A 213 -2.69 -2.94 -10.44
N LEU A 214 -2.29 -4.21 -10.61
CA LEU A 214 -1.16 -4.55 -11.46
C LEU A 214 -1.50 -4.43 -12.95
N TYR A 215 -2.60 -5.03 -13.38
CA TYR A 215 -2.89 -5.25 -14.81
C TYR A 215 -3.80 -4.20 -15.43
N SER A 216 -4.35 -3.26 -14.65
CA SER A 216 -5.05 -2.07 -15.16
C SER A 216 -4.09 -1.01 -15.71
N LYS A 217 -2.80 -1.10 -15.35
CA LYS A 217 -1.73 -0.19 -15.78
C LYS A 217 -1.49 -0.33 -17.28
N GLY A 218 -2.16 0.53 -18.05
CA GLY A 218 -2.13 0.51 -19.52
C GLY A 218 -3.48 0.20 -20.17
N ASP A 219 -4.55 0.07 -19.39
CA ASP A 219 -5.91 0.08 -19.91
C ASP A 219 -6.22 1.43 -20.59
N VAL A 220 -7.33 1.51 -21.32
CA VAL A 220 -7.76 2.76 -21.96
C VAL A 220 -8.00 3.81 -20.86
N ILE A 221 -7.53 5.04 -21.09
CA ILE A 221 -7.78 6.16 -20.17
C ILE A 221 -9.30 6.38 -20.11
N PRO A 222 -9.95 6.23 -18.94
CA PRO A 222 -11.39 6.37 -18.85
C PRO A 222 -11.84 7.83 -18.97
N ASP A 223 -13.10 8.04 -19.36
CA ASP A 223 -13.73 9.37 -19.30
C ASP A 223 -14.04 9.72 -17.84
N VAL A 224 -13.06 10.30 -17.16
CA VAL A 224 -13.16 10.69 -15.75
C VAL A 224 -14.37 11.61 -15.50
N ALA A 225 -14.73 12.49 -16.44
CA ALA A 225 -15.86 13.39 -16.25
C ALA A 225 -17.20 12.62 -16.19
N ALA A 226 -17.36 11.59 -17.01
CA ALA A 226 -18.52 10.71 -16.99
C ALA A 226 -18.58 9.81 -15.73
N LEU A 227 -17.42 9.47 -15.15
CA LEU A 227 -17.33 8.60 -13.96
C LEU A 227 -17.58 9.35 -12.64
N LYS A 228 -17.32 10.65 -12.59
CA LYS A 228 -17.45 11.48 -11.38
C LYS A 228 -18.77 11.27 -10.62
N PRO A 229 -19.96 11.30 -11.26
CA PRO A 229 -21.22 11.12 -10.54
C PRO A 229 -21.33 9.77 -9.82
N TYR A 230 -20.83 8.70 -10.44
CA TYR A 230 -20.83 7.37 -9.87
C TYR A 230 -19.95 7.30 -8.61
N TYR A 231 -18.68 7.69 -8.72
CA TYR A 231 -17.76 7.63 -7.59
C TYR A 231 -18.08 8.64 -6.48
N ALA A 232 -18.64 9.81 -6.81
CA ALA A 232 -19.17 10.72 -5.80
C ALA A 232 -20.32 10.09 -4.99
N SER A 233 -21.17 9.28 -5.63
CA SER A 233 -22.22 8.54 -4.93
C SER A 233 -21.65 7.49 -3.97
N LEU A 234 -20.55 6.82 -4.34
CA LEU A 234 -19.85 5.87 -3.47
C LEU A 234 -19.15 6.58 -2.31
N LEU A 235 -18.44 7.68 -2.56
CA LEU A 235 -17.85 8.51 -1.50
C LEU A 235 -18.91 8.88 -0.46
N LYS A 236 -20.09 9.31 -0.91
CA LYS A 236 -21.21 9.57 0.00
C LYS A 236 -21.71 8.33 0.74
N LYS A 237 -21.92 7.22 0.04
CA LYS A 237 -22.35 5.93 0.65
C LYS A 237 -21.37 5.49 1.75
N TYR A 238 -20.08 5.70 1.53
CA TYR A 238 -18.99 5.25 2.41
C TYR A 238 -18.48 6.33 3.38
N ASN A 239 -19.26 7.40 3.58
CA ASN A 239 -18.99 8.48 4.53
C ASN A 239 -17.68 9.25 4.25
N LEU A 240 -17.46 9.61 2.99
CA LEU A 240 -16.27 10.29 2.47
C LEU A 240 -16.61 11.48 1.54
N ASP A 241 -17.84 11.97 1.53
CA ASP A 241 -18.28 13.10 0.68
C ASP A 241 -18.11 14.49 1.33
N GLY A 242 -17.67 14.54 2.58
CA GLY A 242 -17.39 15.77 3.31
C GLY A 242 -15.95 16.27 3.16
N GLU A 243 -15.63 17.33 3.89
CA GLU A 243 -14.24 17.77 4.07
C GLU A 243 -13.49 16.73 4.91
N LEU A 244 -12.46 16.13 4.32
CA LEU A 244 -11.66 15.08 4.96
C LEU A 244 -10.36 15.68 5.50
N ARG A 245 -9.88 15.10 6.61
CA ARG A 245 -8.58 15.42 7.19
C ARG A 245 -7.50 14.56 6.53
N TRP A 246 -6.43 15.19 6.07
CA TRP A 246 -5.30 14.55 5.37
C TRP A 246 -3.99 14.78 6.11
#